data_AF-A0A1E7EZ96-F1
#
_entry.id   AF-A0A1E7EZ96-F1
#
_cell.length_a   1.000
_cell.length_b   1.000
_cell.length_c   1.000
_cell.angle_alpha   90.00
_cell.angle_beta   90.00
_cell.angle_gamma   90.00
#
_symmetry.space_group_name_H-M   'P 1'
#
loop_
_entity.id
_entity.type
_entity.pdbx_description
1 polymer ?
#
loop_
_entity_poly.entity_id
_entity_poly.type
_entity_poly.pdbx_seq_one_letter_code
_entity_poly.pdbx_strand_id
1 'polypeptide(L)'
;IDTGFILTQPLYTFLLNNRYWNDIFAGLNSIVLLIPGLYIGYMTLWIGDYSCSFRVLSVSLLRAFCGWFTYLPPDPSYLNSYYDFPDVIHCITGNEDCSPTSNSDSNSESSSPAIMPFVSFFSGHVATLVVVANHMALSKTKSTRYYWSVTIHVLNILQIIRLLATRGHYSIDIIIGWYVAVYVSNPAGR
;
A
#
# COMPACT_ATOMS: atom_id res chain seq x y z
N ILE A 1 -2.61 18.41 -12.15
CA ILE A 1 -3.59 17.32 -12.33
C ILE A 1 -2.79 16.05 -12.59
N ASP A 2 -3.01 15.00 -11.81
CA ASP A 2 -2.27 13.73 -11.91
C ASP A 2 -2.86 12.84 -13.02
N THR A 3 -2.01 12.32 -13.91
CA THR A 3 -2.43 11.46 -15.04
C THR A 3 -3.09 10.16 -14.56
N GLY A 4 -2.62 9.58 -13.46
CA GLY A 4 -3.21 8.40 -12.86
C GLY A 4 -4.63 8.65 -12.38
N PHE A 5 -4.91 9.84 -11.82
CA PHE A 5 -6.27 10.20 -11.40
C PHE A 5 -7.22 10.36 -12.58
N ILE A 6 -6.73 10.90 -13.70
CA ILE A 6 -7.54 10.97 -14.93
C ILE A 6 -7.85 9.56 -15.42
N LEU A 7 -6.85 8.66 -15.41
CA LEU A 7 -6.99 7.29 -15.87
C LEU A 7 -7.97 6.49 -15.00
N THR A 8 -7.94 6.68 -13.68
CA THR A 8 -8.79 5.95 -12.72
C THR A 8 -10.10 6.67 -12.40
N GLN A 9 -10.37 7.81 -13.02
CA GLN A 9 -11.60 8.59 -12.82
C GLN A 9 -12.91 7.78 -12.91
N PRO A 10 -13.13 6.87 -13.88
CA PRO A 10 -14.37 6.08 -13.91
C PRO A 10 -14.51 5.19 -12.67
N LEU A 11 -13.41 4.54 -12.26
CA LEU A 11 -13.39 3.72 -11.05
C LEU A 11 -13.61 4.58 -9.79
N TYR A 12 -12.99 5.76 -9.71
CA TYR A 12 -13.24 6.72 -8.63
C TYR A 12 -14.73 7.06 -8.51
N THR A 13 -15.39 7.43 -9.61
CA THR A 13 -16.82 7.78 -9.58
C THR A 13 -17.71 6.61 -9.17
N PHE A 14 -17.34 5.39 -9.56
CA PHE A 14 -18.05 4.18 -9.15
C PHE A 14 -17.92 3.94 -7.63
N LEU A 15 -16.71 4.06 -7.09
CA LEU A 15 -16.43 3.84 -5.66
C LEU A 15 -17.04 4.94 -4.79
N LEU A 16 -17.02 6.19 -5.26
CA LEU A 16 -17.70 7.31 -4.61
C LEU A 16 -19.20 7.04 -4.44
N ASN A 17 -19.84 6.52 -5.48
CA ASN A 17 -21.28 6.23 -5.47
C ASN A 17 -21.64 4.93 -4.72
N ASN A 18 -20.68 4.02 -4.52
CA ASN A 18 -20.91 2.71 -3.91
C ASN A 18 -19.92 2.41 -2.78
N ARG A 19 -20.17 2.96 -1.59
CA ARG A 19 -19.31 2.76 -0.41
C ARG A 19 -19.04 1.30 -0.06
N TYR A 20 -20.04 0.43 -0.21
CA TYR A 20 -19.88 -1.02 0.05
C TYR A 20 -18.75 -1.66 -0.77
N TRP A 21 -18.64 -1.31 -2.06
CA TRP A 21 -17.57 -1.83 -2.92
C TRP A 21 -16.20 -1.24 -2.57
N ASN A 22 -16.16 0.04 -2.17
CA ASN A 22 -14.94 0.66 -1.66
C ASN A 22 -14.40 -0.07 -0.42
N ASP A 23 -15.28 -0.42 0.52
CA ASP A 23 -14.93 -1.12 1.74
C ASP A 23 -14.48 -2.57 1.49
N ILE A 24 -15.13 -3.29 0.56
CA ILE A 24 -14.68 -4.63 0.14
C ILE A 24 -13.28 -4.54 -0.45
N PHE A 25 -13.08 -3.62 -1.40
CA PHE A 25 -11.76 -3.48 -1.99
C PHE A 25 -10.75 -3.11 -0.91
N ALA A 26 -11.08 -2.24 0.05
CA ALA A 26 -10.22 -1.87 1.20
C ALA A 26 -9.75 -3.08 1.98
N GLY A 27 -10.69 -3.93 2.39
CA GLY A 27 -10.35 -5.19 3.05
C GLY A 27 -9.42 -6.06 2.19
N LEU A 28 -9.70 -6.23 0.89
CA LEU A 28 -8.86 -7.05 0.01
C LEU A 28 -7.44 -6.48 -0.14
N ASN A 29 -7.31 -5.17 -0.29
CA ASN A 29 -6.02 -4.49 -0.38
C ASN A 29 -5.20 -4.69 0.90
N SER A 30 -5.82 -4.55 2.07
CA SER A 30 -5.19 -4.81 3.37
C SER A 30 -4.76 -6.27 3.52
N ILE A 31 -5.55 -7.24 3.04
CA ILE A 31 -5.19 -8.66 3.05
C ILE A 31 -3.97 -8.93 2.16
N VAL A 32 -3.87 -8.27 1.00
CA VAL A 32 -2.72 -8.42 0.10
C VAL A 32 -1.41 -8.04 0.79
N LEU A 33 -1.41 -7.08 1.72
CA LEU A 33 -0.21 -6.74 2.51
C LEU A 33 0.21 -7.81 3.52
N LEU A 34 -0.71 -8.66 3.98
CA LEU A 34 -0.38 -9.72 4.93
C LEU A 34 0.54 -10.76 4.29
N ILE A 35 0.37 -11.03 2.99
CA ILE A 35 1.16 -12.01 2.23
C ILE A 35 2.67 -11.70 2.27
N PRO A 36 3.15 -10.50 1.86
CA PRO A 36 4.56 -10.16 1.96
C PRO A 36 5.03 -10.11 3.41
N GLY A 37 4.22 -9.65 4.37
CA GLY A 37 4.57 -9.64 5.79
C GLY A 37 4.87 -11.05 6.33
N LEU A 38 3.97 -12.00 6.07
CA LEU A 38 4.14 -13.42 6.43
C LEU A 38 5.36 -14.03 5.73
N TYR A 39 5.57 -13.72 4.45
CA TYR A 39 6.72 -14.20 3.70
C TYR A 39 8.06 -13.71 4.28
N ILE A 40 8.16 -12.41 4.58
CA ILE A 40 9.34 -11.80 5.19
C ILE A 40 9.61 -12.45 6.55
N GLY A 41 8.57 -12.60 7.38
CA GLY A 41 8.67 -13.28 8.68
C GLY A 41 9.14 -14.72 8.55
N TYR A 42 8.57 -15.49 7.61
CA TYR A 42 8.97 -16.87 7.35
C TYR A 42 10.42 -16.98 6.87
N MET A 43 10.84 -16.17 5.89
CA MET A 43 12.22 -16.18 5.39
C MET A 43 13.22 -15.82 6.49
N THR A 44 12.88 -14.84 7.33
CA THR A 44 13.79 -14.31 8.35
C THR A 44 13.88 -15.23 9.56
N LEU A 45 12.74 -15.65 10.11
CA LEU A 45 12.68 -16.37 11.38
C LEU A 45 12.84 -17.89 11.21
N TRP A 46 12.35 -18.46 10.11
CA TRP A 46 12.37 -19.91 9.90
C TRP A 46 13.55 -20.39 9.04
N ILE A 47 13.81 -19.70 7.92
CA ILE A 47 14.91 -20.06 7.01
C ILE A 47 16.23 -19.42 7.44
N GLY A 48 16.19 -18.25 8.09
CA GLY A 48 17.38 -17.47 8.44
C GLY A 48 17.95 -16.65 7.26
N ASP A 49 17.16 -16.42 6.21
CA ASP A 49 17.53 -15.54 5.09
C ASP A 49 17.08 -14.11 5.37
N TYR A 50 18.03 -13.29 5.79
CA TYR A 50 17.80 -11.88 6.12
C TYR A 50 17.81 -10.96 4.89
N SER A 51 18.08 -11.47 3.68
CA SER A 51 18.24 -10.63 2.48
C SER A 51 16.96 -9.86 2.17
N CYS A 52 15.80 -10.54 2.20
CA CYS A 52 14.51 -9.90 1.96
C CYS A 52 14.19 -8.81 3.00
N SER A 53 14.40 -9.13 4.29
CA SER A 53 14.18 -8.19 5.38
C SER A 53 15.04 -6.95 5.28
N PHE A 54 16.34 -7.12 5.00
CA PHE A 54 17.26 -5.99 4.85
C PHE A 54 16.86 -5.07 3.69
N ARG A 55 16.42 -5.65 2.56
CA ARG A 55 15.91 -4.88 1.41
C ARG A 55 14.65 -4.09 1.77
N VAL A 56 13.68 -4.73 2.41
CA VAL A 56 12.43 -4.05 2.84
C VAL A 56 12.73 -2.95 3.86
N LEU A 57 13.58 -3.21 4.85
CA LEU A 57 14.01 -2.21 5.82
C LEU A 57 14.73 -1.03 5.16
N SER A 58 15.61 -1.30 4.19
CA SER A 58 16.32 -0.25 3.44
C SER A 58 15.34 0.65 2.68
N VAL A 59 14.36 0.06 1.99
CA VAL A 59 13.30 0.80 1.30
C VAL A 59 12.46 1.61 2.28
N SER A 60 12.06 1.03 3.42
CA SER A 60 11.28 1.74 4.45
C SER A 60 12.05 2.90 5.07
N LEU A 61 13.35 2.74 5.29
CA LEU A 61 14.22 3.80 5.80
C LEU A 61 14.39 4.93 4.78
N LEU A 62 14.64 4.59 3.51
CA LEU A 62 14.69 5.58 2.43
C LEU A 62 13.36 6.32 2.28
N ARG A 63 12.25 5.61 2.41
CA ARG A 63 10.90 6.20 2.39
C ARG A 63 10.72 7.23 3.49
N ALA A 64 11.08 6.87 4.73
CA ALA A 64 10.97 7.75 5.89
C ALA A 64 11.91 8.96 5.76
N PHE A 65 13.16 8.73 5.33
CA PHE A 65 14.14 9.79 5.12
C PHE A 65 13.68 10.80 4.07
N CYS A 66 13.25 10.35 2.89
CA CYS A 66 12.71 11.23 1.86
C CYS A 66 11.44 11.95 2.34
N GLY A 67 10.55 11.24 3.05
CA GLY A 67 9.34 11.82 3.64
C GLY A 67 9.59 12.99 4.60
N TRP A 68 10.77 13.04 5.24
CA TRP A 68 11.17 14.17 6.07
C TRP A 68 11.44 15.45 5.25
N PHE A 69 11.92 15.30 4.01
CA PHE A 69 12.24 16.43 3.13
C PHE A 69 11.09 16.81 2.19
N THR A 70 10.06 15.97 2.09
CA THR A 70 8.95 16.17 1.16
C THR A 70 7.63 15.99 1.87
N TYR A 71 6.92 17.11 2.06
CA TYR A 71 5.56 17.12 2.58
C TYR A 71 4.59 17.31 1.41
N LEU A 72 3.85 16.26 1.05
CA LEU A 72 2.74 16.38 0.09
C LEU A 72 1.42 16.31 0.86
N PRO A 73 0.57 17.35 0.78
CA PRO A 73 -0.75 17.26 1.38
C PRO A 73 -1.58 16.18 0.65
N PRO A 74 -2.40 15.42 1.40
CA PRO A 74 -3.34 14.50 0.79
C PRO A 74 -4.32 15.26 -0.11
N ASP A 75 -4.74 14.64 -1.21
CA ASP A 75 -5.72 15.24 -2.09
C ASP A 75 -7.06 15.40 -1.34
N PRO A 76 -7.73 16.57 -1.39
CA PRO A 76 -8.98 16.82 -0.64
C PRO A 76 -10.12 15.88 -1.05
N SER A 77 -9.97 15.18 -2.16
CA SER A 77 -10.95 14.26 -2.69
C SER A 77 -10.58 12.79 -2.51
N TYR A 78 -9.67 12.52 -1.57
CA TYR A 78 -9.31 11.19 -1.08
C TYR A 78 -10.53 10.44 -0.56
N LEU A 79 -10.71 9.21 -1.02
CA LEU A 79 -11.80 8.33 -0.58
C LEU A 79 -11.27 7.37 0.50
N ASN A 80 -11.61 7.64 1.76
CA ASN A 80 -11.17 6.83 2.89
C ASN A 80 -12.07 5.60 3.13
N SER A 81 -11.51 4.56 3.74
CA SER A 81 -12.25 3.39 4.24
C SER A 81 -11.61 2.88 5.53
N TYR A 82 -12.43 2.49 6.51
CA TYR A 82 -11.96 1.95 7.80
C TYR A 82 -11.28 0.58 7.69
N TYR A 83 -11.44 -0.09 6.55
CA TYR A 83 -10.81 -1.40 6.31
C TYR A 83 -9.43 -1.29 5.64
N ASP A 84 -8.99 -0.08 5.30
CA ASP A 84 -7.64 0.16 4.79
C ASP A 84 -6.60 0.08 5.92
N PHE A 85 -5.41 -0.41 5.60
CA PHE A 85 -4.29 -0.42 6.55
C PHE A 85 -3.58 0.95 6.54
N PRO A 86 -3.22 1.54 7.71
CA PRO A 86 -3.30 0.99 9.06
C PRO A 86 -4.62 1.23 9.81
N ASP A 87 -5.60 1.96 9.26
CA ASP A 87 -6.85 2.34 9.92
C ASP A 87 -7.61 1.14 10.52
N VAL A 88 -7.58 0.00 9.82
CA VAL A 88 -8.14 -1.27 10.31
C VAL A 88 -7.55 -1.70 11.66
N ILE A 89 -6.26 -1.42 11.91
CA ILE A 89 -5.62 -1.70 13.21
C ILE A 89 -6.17 -0.77 14.26
N HIS A 90 -6.31 0.53 13.96
CA HIS A 90 -6.85 1.50 14.92
C HIS A 90 -8.28 1.15 15.34
N CYS A 91 -9.10 0.69 14.39
CA CYS A 91 -10.42 0.16 14.64
C CYS A 91 -10.41 -1.10 15.52
N ILE A 92 -9.51 -2.05 15.23
CA ILE A 92 -9.40 -3.31 16.00
C ILE A 92 -8.87 -3.06 17.41
N THR A 93 -7.92 -2.14 17.59
CA THR A 93 -7.34 -1.83 18.90
C THR A 93 -8.26 -0.97 19.77
N GLY A 94 -9.44 -0.60 19.28
CA GLY A 94 -10.42 0.19 20.01
C GLY A 94 -10.00 1.64 20.26
N ASN A 95 -9.08 2.16 19.44
CA ASN A 95 -8.64 3.55 19.55
C ASN A 95 -9.63 4.52 18.88
N GLU A 96 -10.50 4.02 17.99
CA GLU A 96 -11.53 4.78 17.28
C GLU A 96 -12.82 3.94 17.08
N ASP A 97 -13.99 4.58 17.18
CA ASP A 97 -15.29 3.93 16.96
C ASP A 97 -15.59 3.79 15.45
N CYS A 98 -15.26 2.63 14.88
CA CYS A 98 -15.45 2.34 13.45
C CYS A 98 -16.81 1.69 13.11
N SER A 99 -17.85 1.97 13.89
CA SER A 99 -19.17 1.37 13.71
C SER A 99 -19.95 2.04 12.57
N PRO A 100 -20.59 1.29 11.64
CA PRO A 100 -21.33 1.85 10.51
C PRO A 100 -22.63 2.60 10.89
N THR A 101 -22.98 2.64 12.18
CA THR A 101 -24.29 3.10 12.68
C THR A 101 -24.32 4.51 13.26
N SER A 102 -23.21 5.26 13.25
CA SER A 102 -23.15 6.64 13.80
C SER A 102 -23.28 7.74 12.74
N ASN A 103 -23.93 7.47 11.60
CA ASN A 103 -24.24 8.48 10.57
C ASN A 103 -25.72 8.88 10.57
N SER A 104 -26.28 9.19 11.74
CA SER A 104 -27.63 9.79 11.85
C SER A 104 -27.65 11.13 12.57
N ASP A 105 -26.51 11.82 12.67
CA ASP A 105 -26.49 13.23 13.08
C ASP A 105 -25.96 14.09 11.93
N SER A 106 -26.90 14.53 11.10
CA SER A 106 -26.75 15.43 9.97
C SER A 106 -26.45 16.89 10.36
N ASN A 107 -25.69 17.12 11.44
CA ASN A 107 -25.41 18.47 11.98
C ASN A 107 -24.02 18.59 12.65
N SER A 108 -23.02 17.85 12.19
CA SER A 108 -21.63 18.15 12.53
C SER A 108 -20.91 18.60 11.27
N GLU A 109 -20.47 19.86 11.30
CA GLU A 109 -19.60 20.49 10.31
C GLU A 109 -18.54 19.50 9.86
N SER A 110 -18.25 19.55 8.56
CA SER A 110 -17.26 18.77 7.83
C SER A 110 -15.85 18.87 8.42
N SER A 111 -15.62 18.30 9.59
CA SER A 111 -14.32 17.86 10.04
C SER A 111 -14.05 16.56 9.30
N SER A 112 -13.62 16.70 8.03
CA SER A 112 -12.91 15.61 7.35
C SER A 112 -11.96 15.01 8.37
N PRO A 113 -12.03 13.69 8.67
CA PRO A 113 -11.19 13.08 9.68
C PRO A 113 -9.77 13.54 9.39
N ALA A 114 -9.08 14.10 10.40
CA ALA A 114 -7.79 14.74 10.23
C ALA A 114 -6.85 13.74 9.55
N ILE A 115 -6.71 13.85 8.23
CA ILE A 115 -5.88 12.95 7.45
C ILE A 115 -4.47 13.28 7.91
N MET A 116 -3.91 12.43 8.78
CA MET A 116 -2.55 12.61 9.24
C MET A 116 -1.70 12.75 7.99
N PRO A 117 -0.93 13.83 7.85
CA PRO A 117 -0.17 14.03 6.63
C PRO A 117 0.77 12.85 6.46
N PHE A 118 0.73 12.23 5.28
CA PHE A 118 1.60 11.12 4.97
C PHE A 118 3.04 11.65 4.88
N VAL A 119 3.81 11.50 5.97
CA VAL A 119 5.24 11.84 6.03
C VAL A 119 6.06 10.78 5.28
N SER A 120 5.72 10.53 4.03
CA SER A 120 6.23 9.36 3.32
C SER A 120 6.18 9.54 1.80
N PHE A 121 7.36 9.76 1.21
CA PHE A 121 7.55 10.31 -0.14
C PHE A 121 7.04 9.43 -1.31
N PHE A 122 7.16 8.12 -1.22
CA PHE A 122 6.74 7.19 -2.29
C PHE A 122 5.90 6.05 -1.71
N SER A 123 5.17 5.26 -2.50
CA SER A 123 4.28 4.23 -1.96
C SER A 123 5.05 3.02 -1.38
N GLY A 124 4.98 2.84 -0.06
CA GLY A 124 5.60 1.71 0.64
C GLY A 124 4.91 0.37 0.38
N HIS A 125 3.61 0.41 0.08
CA HIS A 125 2.82 -0.73 -0.37
C HIS A 125 3.42 -1.37 -1.62
N VAL A 126 3.53 -0.56 -2.67
CA VAL A 126 4.09 -0.94 -3.97
C VAL A 126 5.52 -1.39 -3.80
N ALA A 127 6.32 -0.63 -3.04
CA ALA A 127 7.73 -0.93 -2.88
C ALA A 127 7.96 -2.27 -2.15
N THR A 128 7.19 -2.56 -1.10
CA THR A 128 7.29 -3.83 -0.35
C THR A 128 6.90 -5.02 -1.21
N LEU A 129 5.80 -4.94 -1.95
CA LEU A 129 5.34 -6.03 -2.83
C LEU A 129 6.34 -6.32 -3.94
N VAL A 130 6.91 -5.29 -4.56
CA VAL A 130 7.93 -5.44 -5.61
C VAL A 130 9.20 -6.09 -5.04
N VAL A 131 9.68 -5.66 -3.87
CA VAL A 131 10.85 -6.27 -3.22
C VAL A 131 10.62 -7.74 -2.93
N VAL A 132 9.48 -8.09 -2.35
CA VAL A 132 9.15 -9.47 -2.00
C VAL A 132 8.97 -10.32 -3.27
N ALA A 133 8.26 -9.83 -4.27
CA ALA A 133 8.07 -10.54 -5.53
C ALA A 133 9.40 -10.80 -6.24
N ASN A 134 10.29 -9.80 -6.31
CA ASN A 134 11.61 -9.96 -6.91
C ASN A 134 12.48 -10.94 -6.12
N HIS A 135 12.43 -10.89 -4.78
CA HIS A 135 13.13 -11.86 -3.95
C HIS A 135 12.62 -13.29 -4.19
N MET A 136 11.31 -13.49 -4.35
CA MET A 136 10.73 -14.80 -4.68
C MET A 136 11.19 -15.29 -6.06
N ALA A 137 11.21 -14.41 -7.07
CA ALA A 137 11.65 -14.74 -8.43
C ALA A 137 13.13 -15.13 -8.49
N LEU A 138 13.98 -14.45 -7.72
CA LEU A 138 15.43 -14.68 -7.69
C LEU A 138 15.83 -15.86 -6.78
N SER A 139 14.89 -16.44 -6.04
CA SER A 139 15.18 -17.56 -5.13
C SER A 139 15.56 -18.83 -5.89
N LYS A 140 16.50 -19.62 -5.35
CA LYS A 140 17.03 -20.85 -5.97
C LYS A 140 15.95 -21.94 -6.21
N THR A 141 14.82 -21.89 -5.50
CA THR A 141 13.70 -22.84 -5.65
C THR A 141 12.74 -22.34 -6.72
N LYS A 142 13.03 -22.66 -7.99
CA LYS A 142 12.46 -21.96 -9.14
C LYS A 142 10.99 -22.28 -9.48
N SER A 143 10.46 -23.46 -9.16
CA SER A 143 9.13 -23.85 -9.69
C SER A 143 7.98 -23.12 -8.97
N THR A 144 7.73 -23.40 -7.68
CA THR A 144 6.56 -22.84 -6.97
C THR A 144 6.70 -21.35 -6.67
N ARG A 145 7.89 -20.86 -6.29
CA ARG A 145 8.09 -19.46 -5.87
C ARG A 145 8.01 -18.47 -7.03
N TYR A 146 8.33 -18.91 -8.25
CA TYR A 146 8.18 -18.07 -9.44
C TYR A 146 6.71 -17.74 -9.72
N TYR A 147 5.81 -18.74 -9.65
CA TYR A 147 4.38 -18.48 -9.80
C TYR A 147 3.85 -17.52 -8.73
N TRP A 148 4.28 -17.68 -7.48
CA TRP A 148 3.95 -16.73 -6.40
C TRP A 148 4.45 -15.31 -6.68
N SER A 149 5.67 -15.16 -7.22
CA SER A 149 6.20 -13.86 -7.63
C SER A 149 5.31 -13.17 -8.67
N VAL A 150 4.90 -13.90 -9.70
CA VAL A 150 4.00 -13.38 -10.74
C VAL A 150 2.64 -12.99 -10.13
N THR A 151 2.06 -13.83 -9.28
CA THR A 151 0.82 -13.52 -8.58
C THR A 151 0.93 -12.24 -7.77
N ILE A 152 2.03 -12.04 -7.03
CA ILE A 152 2.24 -10.82 -6.24
C ILE A 152 2.37 -9.58 -7.13
N HIS A 153 3.05 -9.67 -8.28
CA HIS A 153 3.11 -8.56 -9.24
C HIS A 153 1.72 -8.22 -9.81
N VAL A 154 0.88 -9.22 -10.10
CA VAL A 154 -0.50 -9.00 -10.54
C VAL A 154 -1.34 -8.33 -9.45
N LEU A 155 -1.25 -8.81 -8.21
CA LEU A 155 -1.92 -8.19 -7.06
C LEU A 155 -1.44 -6.76 -6.82
N ASN A 156 -0.15 -6.49 -7.01
CA ASN A 156 0.43 -5.16 -6.91
C ASN A 156 -0.13 -4.21 -7.98
N ILE A 157 -0.38 -4.67 -9.21
CA ILE A 157 -1.04 -3.86 -10.24
C ILE A 157 -2.46 -3.46 -9.80
N LEU A 158 -3.24 -4.42 -9.28
CA LEU A 158 -4.58 -4.14 -8.76
C LEU A 158 -4.55 -3.14 -7.60
N GLN A 159 -3.56 -3.28 -6.71
CA GLN A 159 -3.32 -2.35 -5.62
C GLN A 159 -2.96 -0.94 -6.12
N ILE A 160 -2.10 -0.83 -7.13
CA ILE A 160 -1.77 0.46 -7.76
C ILE A 160 -3.01 1.14 -8.33
N ILE A 161 -3.83 0.39 -9.10
CA ILE A 161 -5.08 0.91 -9.67
C ILE A 161 -5.97 1.45 -8.56
N ARG A 162 -6.09 0.71 -7.46
CA ARG A 162 -6.90 1.11 -6.32
C ARG A 162 -6.35 2.35 -5.61
N LEU A 163 -5.05 2.42 -5.34
CA LEU A 163 -4.41 3.58 -4.70
C LEU A 163 -4.58 4.86 -5.54
N LEU A 164 -4.51 4.74 -6.86
CA LEU A 164 -4.77 5.83 -7.79
C LEU A 164 -6.27 6.17 -7.84
N ALA A 165 -7.15 5.17 -7.82
CA ALA A 165 -8.59 5.37 -7.86
C ALA A 165 -9.13 6.03 -6.60
N THR A 166 -8.61 5.71 -5.41
CA THR A 166 -9.03 6.38 -4.17
C THR A 166 -8.32 7.71 -3.94
N ARG A 167 -7.42 8.11 -4.84
CA ARG A 167 -6.54 9.29 -4.71
C ARG A 167 -5.64 9.24 -3.47
N GLY A 168 -5.30 8.02 -3.03
CA GLY A 168 -4.44 7.80 -1.86
C GLY A 168 -2.96 7.99 -2.12
N HIS A 169 -2.54 7.94 -3.38
CA HIS A 169 -1.18 8.22 -3.81
C HIS A 169 -1.16 8.93 -5.16
N TYR A 170 -0.21 9.85 -5.33
CA TYR A 170 0.08 10.40 -6.64
C TYR A 170 0.80 9.35 -7.51
N SER A 171 0.65 9.45 -8.83
CA SER A 171 1.34 8.56 -9.77
C SER A 171 2.86 8.61 -9.60
N ILE A 172 3.41 9.76 -9.23
CA ILE A 172 4.84 9.92 -8.97
C ILE A 172 5.30 9.07 -7.77
N ASP A 173 4.49 8.98 -6.71
CA ASP A 173 4.78 8.17 -5.52
C ASP A 173 4.86 6.68 -5.89
N ILE A 174 3.99 6.24 -6.81
CA ILE A 174 3.96 4.86 -7.31
C ILE A 174 5.22 4.58 -8.14
N ILE A 175 5.55 5.47 -9.08
CA ILE A 175 6.70 5.31 -9.99
C ILE A 175 8.01 5.28 -9.20
N ILE A 176 8.21 6.22 -8.28
CA ILE A 176 9.42 6.28 -7.45
C ILE A 176 9.50 5.04 -6.55
N GLY A 177 8.39 4.64 -5.94
CA GLY A 177 8.35 3.45 -5.08
C GLY A 177 8.71 2.17 -5.82
N TRP A 178 8.19 2.00 -7.05
CA TRP A 178 8.54 0.90 -7.92
C TRP A 178 10.03 0.93 -8.32
N TYR A 179 10.53 2.09 -8.75
CA TYR A 179 11.92 2.25 -9.18
C TYR A 179 12.92 1.93 -8.06
N VAL A 180 12.70 2.50 -6.86
CA VAL A 180 13.54 2.23 -5.68
C VAL A 180 13.49 0.75 -5.32
N ALA A 181 12.31 0.14 -5.34
CA ALA A 181 12.16 -1.27 -5.03
C ALA A 181 12.90 -2.17 -6.03
N VAL A 182 12.83 -1.90 -7.32
CA VAL A 182 13.59 -2.64 -8.35
C VAL A 182 15.09 -2.49 -8.10
N TYR A 183 15.57 -1.27 -7.85
CA TYR A 183 16.99 -1.00 -7.61
C TYR A 183 17.52 -1.73 -6.38
N VAL A 184 16.79 -1.68 -5.25
CA VAL A 184 17.16 -2.37 -4.00
C VAL A 184 17.00 -3.90 -4.11
N SER A 185 16.13 -4.38 -5.01
CA SER A 185 15.94 -5.81 -5.26
C SER A 185 17.07 -6.45 -6.06
N ASN A 186 17.87 -5.65 -6.76
CA ASN A 186 18.98 -6.19 -7.55
C ASN A 186 19.95 -6.93 -6.62
N PRO A 187 20.37 -8.16 -6.99
CA PRO A 187 21.42 -8.83 -6.25
C PRO A 187 22.67 -7.96 -6.29
N ALA A 188 23.23 -7.65 -5.12
CA ALA A 188 24.55 -7.05 -5.06
C ALA A 188 25.51 -8.00 -5.78
N GLY A 189 26.05 -7.55 -6.92
CA GLY A 189 26.95 -8.36 -7.72
C GLY A 189 28.06 -8.95 -6.84
N ARG A 190 28.24 -10.26 -6.95
CA ARG A 190 29.55 -10.89 -6.81
C ARG A 190 29.91 -11.40 -8.19
#